data_AF-A0A946YQZ7-F1
#
_entry.id   AF-A0A946YQZ7-F1
#
_cell.length_a   1.000
_cell.length_b   1.000
_cell.length_c   1.000
_cell.angle_alpha   90.00
_cell.angle_beta   90.00
_cell.angle_gamma   90.00
#
_symmetry.space_group_name_H-M   'P 1'
#
loop_
_entity.id
_entity.type
_entity.pdbx_description
1 polymer ?
#
loop_
_entity_poly.entity_id
_entity_poly.type
_entity_poly.pdbx_seq_one_letter_code
_entity_poly.pdbx_strand_id
1 'polypeptide(L)'
;MNIGMQEILVISVLALIVLGPERLPTAIKSIAIWLNRFRRSFNEMKAAIEQEINADEIRQQIHNENVLHELGETRDALDQLGEQLASSLEHNDAASDVSAAKPTKKPPHDSAG
;
A
#
# COMPACT_ATOMS: atom_id res chain seq x y z
N MET A 1 1.94 -5.00 -40.70
CA MET A 1 1.51 -4.24 -41.89
C MET A 1 1.99 -2.81 -41.67
N ASN A 2 3.10 -2.45 -42.32
CA ASN A 2 3.71 -1.14 -42.11
C ASN A 2 2.92 -0.13 -42.92
N ILE A 3 2.13 0.70 -42.24
CA ILE A 3 1.47 1.83 -42.88
C ILE A 3 2.56 2.83 -43.28
N GLY A 4 2.87 2.86 -44.57
CA GLY A 4 3.79 3.81 -45.16
C GLY A 4 3.11 5.15 -45.43
N MET A 5 3.89 6.23 -45.53
CA MET A 5 3.37 7.54 -45.93
C MET A 5 2.61 7.48 -47.28
N GLN A 6 3.01 6.58 -48.18
CA GLN A 6 2.35 6.35 -49.46
C GLN A 6 0.91 5.84 -49.31
N GLU A 7 0.64 4.96 -48.34
CA GLU A 7 -0.70 4.39 -48.14
C GLU A 7 -1.65 5.42 -47.52
N ILE A 8 -1.15 6.23 -46.58
CA ILE A 8 -1.88 7.38 -46.01
C ILE A 8 -2.28 8.36 -47.13
N LEU A 9 -1.37 8.63 -48.09
CA LEU A 9 -1.65 9.52 -49.22
C LEU A 9 -2.78 8.98 -50.11
N VAL A 10 -2.71 7.70 -50.49
CA VAL A 10 -3.75 7.07 -51.34
C VAL A 10 -5.10 7.11 -50.64
N ILE A 11 -5.17 6.74 -49.36
CA ILE A 11 -6.40 6.78 -48.57
C ILE A 11 -6.92 8.22 -48.45
N SER A 12 -6.03 9.20 -48.25
CA SER A 12 -6.40 10.61 -48.17
C SER A 12 -7.03 11.10 -49.48
N VAL A 13 -6.45 10.77 -50.63
CA VAL A 13 -7.02 11.12 -51.95
C VAL A 13 -8.39 10.48 -52.14
N LEU A 14 -8.54 9.20 -51.81
CA LEU A 14 -9.85 8.52 -51.89
C LEU A 14 -10.89 9.15 -50.95
N ALA A 15 -10.51 9.50 -49.73
CA ALA A 15 -11.39 10.18 -48.78
C ALA A 15 -11.84 11.56 -49.31
N LEU A 16 -10.94 12.31 -49.96
CA LEU A 16 -11.28 13.58 -50.60
C LEU A 16 -12.24 13.39 -51.79
N ILE A 17 -12.10 12.31 -52.57
CA ILE A 17 -12.99 12.03 -53.69
C ILE A 17 -14.39 11.60 -53.21
N VAL A 18 -14.45 10.72 -52.21
CA VAL A 18 -15.72 10.17 -51.70
C VAL A 18 -16.50 11.22 -50.91
N LEU A 19 -15.82 11.92 -50.00
CA LEU A 19 -16.47 12.85 -49.08
C LEU A 19 -16.43 14.30 -49.60
N GLY A 20 -15.46 14.63 -50.43
CA GLY A 20 -15.17 16.00 -50.86
C GLY A 20 -14.13 16.69 -49.96
N PRO A 21 -13.23 17.52 -50.52
CA PRO A 21 -12.19 18.21 -49.75
C PRO A 21 -12.72 19.18 -48.69
N GLU A 22 -13.89 19.76 -48.92
CA GLU A 22 -14.55 20.68 -47.99
C GLU A 22 -15.18 19.96 -46.78
N ARG A 23 -15.53 18.68 -46.94
CA ARG A 23 -16.29 17.92 -45.93
C ARG A 23 -15.39 17.10 -45.01
N LEU A 24 -14.22 16.67 -45.47
CA LEU A 24 -13.20 16.00 -44.64
C LEU A 24 -12.81 16.83 -43.39
N PRO A 25 -12.37 18.11 -43.51
CA PRO A 25 -12.02 18.92 -42.34
C PRO A 25 -13.22 19.18 -41.43
N THR A 26 -14.42 19.30 -42.02
CA THR A 26 -15.67 19.48 -41.27
C THR A 26 -16.02 18.23 -40.45
N ALA A 27 -15.85 17.04 -41.02
CA ALA A 27 -16.09 15.77 -40.32
C ALA A 27 -15.11 15.55 -39.16
N ILE A 28 -13.81 15.83 -39.38
CA ILE A 28 -12.80 15.76 -38.32
C ILE A 28 -13.16 16.72 -37.17
N LYS A 29 -13.55 17.96 -37.47
CA LYS A 29 -13.96 18.94 -36.45
C LYS A 29 -15.14 18.43 -35.64
N SER A 30 -16.17 17.88 -36.29
CA SER A 30 -17.34 17.33 -35.61
C SER A 30 -16.96 16.17 -34.67
N ILE A 31 -16.15 15.23 -35.15
CA ILE A 31 -15.66 14.10 -34.36
C ILE A 31 -14.78 14.59 -33.20
N ALA A 32 -13.90 15.56 -33.44
CA ALA A 32 -13.02 16.12 -32.43
C ALA A 32 -13.79 16.82 -31.32
N ILE A 33 -14.83 17.59 -31.65
CA ILE A 33 -15.71 18.23 -30.66
C ILE A 33 -16.43 17.16 -29.83
N TRP A 34 -16.94 16.11 -30.47
CA TRP A 34 -17.62 15.01 -29.78
C TRP A 34 -16.67 14.24 -28.84
N LEU A 35 -15.47 13.93 -29.31
CA LEU A 35 -14.44 13.28 -28.52
C LEU A 35 -13.97 14.15 -27.35
N ASN A 36 -13.86 15.47 -27.56
CA ASN A 36 -13.49 16.40 -26.49
C ASN A 36 -14.58 16.46 -25.41
N ARG A 37 -15.85 16.46 -25.80
CA ARG A 37 -16.99 16.37 -24.86
C ARG A 37 -16.98 15.04 -24.11
N PHE A 38 -16.79 13.92 -24.81
CA PHE A 38 -16.69 12.59 -24.22
C PHE A 38 -15.53 12.50 -23.22
N ARG A 39 -14.34 12.97 -23.60
CA ARG A 39 -13.17 13.02 -22.72
C ARG A 39 -13.45 13.87 -21.48
N ARG A 40 -14.13 15.01 -21.62
CA ARG A 40 -14.51 15.87 -20.49
C ARG A 40 -15.47 15.14 -19.55
N SER A 41 -16.47 14.44 -20.08
CA SER A 41 -17.38 13.61 -19.27
C SER A 41 -16.64 12.44 -18.58
N PHE A 42 -15.67 11.81 -19.23
CA PHE A 42 -14.81 10.80 -18.59
C PHE A 42 -13.93 11.39 -17.48
N ASN A 43 -13.41 12.60 -17.68
CA ASN A 43 -12.66 13.31 -16.65
C ASN A 43 -13.56 13.72 -15.47
N GLU A 44 -14.81 14.11 -15.72
CA GLU A 44 -15.80 14.43 -14.69
C GLU A 44 -16.22 13.17 -13.93
N MET A 45 -16.44 12.03 -14.60
CA MET A 45 -16.68 10.73 -13.94
C MET A 45 -15.45 10.29 -13.14
N LYS A 46 -14.25 10.41 -13.70
CA LYS A 46 -13.01 10.15 -12.95
C LYS A 46 -12.91 11.08 -11.75
N ALA A 47 -13.21 12.37 -11.89
CA ALA A 47 -13.17 13.32 -10.78
C ALA A 47 -14.24 13.01 -9.73
N ALA A 48 -15.42 12.53 -10.11
CA ALA A 48 -16.45 12.08 -9.17
C ALA A 48 -16.03 10.80 -8.44
N ILE A 49 -15.44 9.83 -9.17
CA ILE A 49 -14.87 8.60 -8.58
C ILE A 49 -13.69 8.96 -7.66
N GLU A 50 -12.82 9.87 -8.06
CA GLU A 50 -11.72 10.39 -7.24
C GLU A 50 -12.29 11.16 -6.03
N GLN A 51 -13.38 11.91 -6.17
CA GLN A 51 -14.00 12.60 -5.05
C GLN A 51 -14.69 11.65 -4.06
N GLU A 52 -15.00 10.41 -4.48
CA GLU A 52 -15.59 9.35 -3.65
C GLU A 52 -14.53 8.32 -3.16
N ILE A 53 -13.39 8.16 -3.85
CA ILE A 53 -12.28 7.23 -3.52
C ILE A 53 -11.03 7.93 -2.93
N ASN A 54 -10.84 9.24 -3.14
CA ASN A 54 -9.66 10.00 -2.68
C ASN A 54 -9.85 10.65 -1.30
N ALA A 55 -10.94 10.37 -0.58
CA ALA A 55 -11.00 10.72 0.84
C ALA A 55 -10.16 9.75 1.69
N ASP A 56 -10.12 8.45 1.37
CA ASP A 56 -9.54 7.45 2.28
C ASP A 56 -8.41 6.59 1.67
N GLU A 57 -8.41 6.20 0.39
CA GLU A 57 -7.57 5.06 -0.02
C GLU A 57 -6.22 5.40 -0.67
N ILE A 58 -6.12 6.53 -1.40
CA ILE A 58 -4.83 6.98 -1.98
C ILE A 58 -4.01 7.80 -0.97
N ARG A 59 -4.68 8.53 -0.06
CA ARG A 59 -4.01 9.16 1.08
C ARG A 59 -3.40 8.13 2.02
N GLN A 60 -4.00 6.95 2.17
CA GLN A 60 -3.46 5.89 2.99
C GLN A 60 -2.17 5.27 2.41
N GLN A 61 -1.95 5.34 1.09
CA GLN A 61 -0.68 4.93 0.48
C GLN A 61 0.43 5.98 0.61
N ILE A 62 0.08 7.25 0.85
CA ILE A 62 1.03 8.33 1.20
C ILE A 62 1.20 8.47 2.73
N HIS A 63 0.23 8.00 3.52
CA HIS A 63 0.29 7.92 4.99
C HIS A 63 1.24 6.81 5.50
N ASN A 64 1.99 6.18 4.60
CA ASN A 64 3.06 5.22 4.92
C ASN A 64 4.24 5.85 5.69
N GLU A 65 4.31 7.18 5.82
CA GLU A 65 5.27 7.82 6.74
C GLU A 65 4.95 7.54 8.22
N ASN A 66 3.68 7.36 8.60
CA ASN A 66 3.32 7.09 10.00
C ASN A 66 3.58 5.63 10.40
N VAL A 67 3.47 4.71 9.46
CA VAL A 67 3.77 3.28 9.70
C VAL A 67 5.27 3.07 9.91
N LEU A 68 6.14 3.82 9.21
CA LEU A 68 7.58 3.75 9.46
C LEU A 68 7.97 4.28 10.86
N HIS A 69 7.28 5.29 11.38
CA HIS A 69 7.53 5.82 12.72
C HIS A 69 7.06 4.86 13.83
N GLU A 70 5.86 4.29 13.69
CA GLU A 70 5.31 3.35 14.68
C GLU A 70 6.12 2.03 14.74
N LEU A 71 6.63 1.57 13.59
CA LEU A 71 7.54 0.41 13.53
C LEU A 71 8.92 0.73 14.11
N GLY A 72 9.39 1.98 14.00
CA GLY A 72 10.62 2.45 14.63
C GLY A 72 10.52 2.44 16.16
N GLU A 73 9.48 3.06 16.72
CA GLU A 73 9.26 3.11 18.18
C GLU A 73 9.05 1.73 18.78
N THR A 74 8.32 0.85 18.08
CA THR A 74 8.14 -0.54 18.53
C THR A 74 9.46 -1.32 18.54
N ARG A 75 10.33 -1.08 17.55
CA ARG A 75 11.65 -1.71 17.49
C ARG A 75 12.59 -1.20 18.59
N ASP A 76 12.60 0.11 18.84
CA ASP A 76 13.38 0.71 19.93
C ASP A 76 12.92 0.20 21.31
N ALA A 77 11.60 0.00 21.50
CA ALA A 77 11.06 -0.59 22.71
C ALA A 77 11.47 -2.07 22.90
N LEU A 78 11.53 -2.83 21.81
CA LEU A 78 12.00 -4.23 21.83
C LEU A 78 13.50 -4.33 22.13
N ASP A 79 14.32 -3.44 21.56
CA ASP A 79 15.76 -3.40 21.81
C ASP A 79 16.04 -3.05 23.29
N GLN A 80 15.34 -2.07 23.87
CA GLN A 80 15.45 -1.73 25.29
C GLN A 80 15.00 -2.88 26.21
N LEU A 81 13.96 -3.62 25.83
CA LEU A 81 13.51 -4.76 26.61
C LEU A 81 14.51 -5.93 26.55
N GLY A 82 15.11 -6.16 25.37
CA GLY A 82 16.20 -7.11 25.19
C GLY A 82 17.42 -6.78 26.05
N GLU A 83 17.79 -5.51 26.14
CA GLU A 83 18.92 -5.04 26.95
C GLU A 83 18.62 -5.13 28.46
N GLN A 84 17.38 -4.89 28.88
CA GLN A 84 16.95 -5.12 30.28
C GLN A 84 16.95 -6.61 30.65
N LEU A 85 16.59 -7.49 29.72
CA LEU A 85 16.65 -8.93 29.95
C LEU A 85 18.11 -9.43 30.01
N ALA A 86 18.96 -8.95 29.09
CA ALA A 86 20.37 -9.27 29.06
C ALA A 86 21.08 -8.79 30.35
N SER A 87 20.81 -7.56 30.79
CA SER A 87 21.35 -7.03 32.05
C SER A 87 20.79 -7.74 33.28
N SER A 88 19.53 -8.18 33.28
CA SER A 88 18.96 -8.98 34.36
C SER A 88 19.56 -10.39 34.46
N LEU A 89 19.94 -10.97 33.31
CA LEU A 89 20.63 -12.25 33.24
C LEU A 89 22.09 -12.11 33.71
N GLU A 90 22.77 -11.02 33.34
CA GLU A 90 24.12 -10.71 33.80
C GLU A 90 24.18 -10.38 35.31
N HIS A 91 23.08 -9.86 35.89
CA HIS A 91 22.99 -9.54 37.32
C HIS A 91 22.62 -10.74 38.21
N ASN A 92 22.25 -11.91 37.66
CA ASN A 92 21.81 -13.09 38.42
C ASN A 92 22.91 -14.13 38.66
N ASP A 93 24.05 -14.05 37.96
CA ASP A 93 25.19 -14.95 38.18
C ASP A 93 25.98 -14.65 39.49
N ALA A 94 25.73 -13.51 40.15
CA ALA A 94 26.48 -13.09 41.33
C ALA A 94 25.89 -13.53 42.70
N ALA A 95 24.76 -14.24 42.73
CA ALA A 95 24.17 -14.69 43.99
C ALA A 95 23.60 -16.12 43.94
N SER A 96 24.36 -17.06 43.35
CA SER A 96 24.22 -18.48 43.67
C SER A 96 25.35 -18.93 44.57
N ASP A 97 25.26 -18.65 45.87
CA ASP A 97 25.80 -19.57 46.89
C ASP A 97 25.05 -19.44 48.21
N VAL A 98 24.95 -20.58 48.89
CA VAL A 98 24.52 -20.82 50.27
C VAL A 98 23.02 -21.04 50.49
N SER A 99 22.62 -22.29 50.23
CA SER A 99 22.25 -23.23 51.29
C SER A 99 21.28 -22.73 52.38
N ALA A 100 20.08 -23.31 52.42
CA ALA A 100 19.74 -24.23 53.53
C ALA A 100 18.38 -24.89 53.33
N ALA A 101 18.46 -26.22 53.35
CA ALA A 101 17.42 -27.21 53.57
C ALA A 101 16.28 -26.82 54.55
N LYS A 102 15.05 -27.20 54.15
CA LYS A 102 14.17 -28.19 54.80
C LYS A 102 12.74 -27.68 55.12
N PRO A 103 11.67 -28.35 54.63
CA PRO A 103 10.31 -28.06 55.04
C PRO A 103 10.05 -28.62 56.44
N THR A 104 9.62 -27.77 57.36
CA THR A 104 9.21 -28.15 58.71
C THR A 104 7.70 -28.35 58.77
N LYS A 105 7.23 -29.58 59.02
CA LYS A 105 6.51 -30.00 60.24
C LYS A 105 5.81 -31.36 60.04
N LYS A 106 5.95 -32.19 61.07
CA LYS A 106 5.57 -33.59 61.34
C LYS A 106 4.98 -33.59 62.78
N PRO A 107 4.34 -34.63 63.40
CA PRO A 107 3.42 -35.75 63.06
C PRO A 107 2.10 -35.59 63.93
N PRO A 108 1.43 -36.58 64.59
CA PRO A 108 1.34 -38.07 64.51
C PRO A 108 -0.13 -38.61 64.51
N HIS A 109 -0.41 -39.81 63.98
CA HIS A 109 -0.67 -41.11 64.63
C HIS A 109 -1.58 -41.85 63.60
N ASP A 110 -1.53 -43.15 63.34
CA ASP A 110 -1.52 -44.26 64.28
C ASP A 110 -1.10 -45.56 63.58
N SER A 111 -0.50 -46.44 64.35
CA SER A 111 -0.04 -47.77 63.98
C SER A 111 -1.01 -48.80 64.56
N ALA A 112 -1.49 -49.74 63.75
CA ALA A 112 -1.87 -51.12 64.12
C ALA A 112 -2.71 -51.67 62.96
N GLY A 113 -2.50 -52.86 62.41
CA GLY A 113 -1.67 -54.01 62.74
C GLY A 113 -2.09 -55.12 61.79
#